data_AF-A0A397TFI4-F1
#
_entry.id   AF-A0A397TFI4-F1
#
_cell.length_a   1.000
_cell.length_b   1.000
_cell.length_c   1.000
_cell.angle_alpha   90.00
_cell.angle_beta   90.00
_cell.angle_gamma   90.00
#
_symmetry.space_group_name_H-M   'P 1'
#
loop_
_entity.id
_entity.type
_entity.pdbx_description
1 polymer ?
#
loop_
_entity_poly.entity_id
_entity_poly.type
_entity_poly.pdbx_seq_one_letter_code
_entity_poly.pdbx_strand_id
1 'polypeptide(L)'
;MNNSVHIIKIYVITKDPKTSNFMMVMEYAKNSNLRQTLNSDFNSLSWWNKNILRDIPYGLLMIHEKVLTHQDFHSGNILSKENYDRCIVTDLGLCKPVNEKSEKYKKNVYGVSL
;
A
#
# COMPACT_ATOMS: atom_id res chain seq x y z
N MET A 1 -5.09 -9.71 -7.00
CA MET A 1 -5.27 -8.63 -6.00
C MET A 1 -6.49 -7.76 -6.27
N ASN A 2 -7.02 -7.68 -7.50
CA ASN A 2 -8.06 -6.74 -7.96
C ASN A 2 -9.44 -6.73 -7.26
N ASN A 3 -9.67 -7.54 -6.22
CA ASN A 3 -10.91 -7.54 -5.42
C ASN A 3 -10.66 -7.29 -3.92
N SER A 4 -9.44 -6.87 -3.55
CA SER A 4 -9.13 -6.44 -2.19
C SER A 4 -9.75 -5.09 -1.90
N VAL A 5 -10.30 -4.92 -0.69
CA VAL A 5 -10.63 -3.59 -0.16
C VAL A 5 -9.45 -2.92 0.57
N HIS A 6 -8.36 -3.65 0.82
CA HIS A 6 -7.18 -3.24 1.59
C HIS A 6 -5.91 -3.00 0.75
N ILE A 7 -5.98 -3.23 -0.56
CA ILE A 7 -4.93 -2.93 -1.54
C ILE A 7 -5.51 -1.98 -2.58
N ILE A 8 -4.69 -1.05 -3.07
CA ILE A 8 -5.06 -0.13 -4.16
C ILE A 8 -5.65 -0.90 -5.35
N LYS A 9 -6.81 -0.47 -5.83
CA LYS A 9 -7.43 -1.08 -7.01
C LYS A 9 -6.78 -0.57 -8.28
N ILE A 10 -6.39 -1.49 -9.14
CA ILE A 10 -5.89 -1.21 -10.49
C ILE A 10 -7.02 -1.47 -11.48
N TYR A 11 -7.40 -0.45 -12.23
CA TYR A 11 -8.47 -0.54 -13.21
C TYR A 11 -7.97 -1.06 -14.55
N VAL A 12 -6.90 -0.44 -15.08
CA VAL A 12 -6.35 -0.81 -16.38
C VAL A 12 -4.87 -0.48 -16.47
N ILE A 13 -4.14 -1.32 -17.21
CA ILE A 13 -2.81 -1.02 -17.70
C ILE A 13 -2.96 -0.63 -19.16
N THR A 14 -2.48 0.55 -19.52
CA THR A 14 -2.55 1.09 -20.88
C THR A 14 -1.17 1.53 -21.35
N LYS A 15 -1.07 1.96 -22.60
CA LYS A 15 0.17 2.44 -23.20
C LYS A 15 -0.10 3.79 -23.84
N ASP A 16 0.75 4.77 -23.55
CA ASP A 16 0.68 6.07 -24.21
C ASP A 16 1.03 5.90 -25.71
N PRO A 17 0.14 6.30 -26.64
CA PRO A 17 0.38 6.13 -28.07
C PRO A 17 1.55 6.96 -28.61
N LYS A 18 1.95 8.04 -27.92
CA LYS A 18 3.06 8.91 -28.34
C LYS A 18 4.41 8.41 -27.83
N THR A 19 4.48 8.09 -26.54
CA THR A 19 5.75 7.74 -25.89
C THR A 19 6.01 6.24 -25.83
N SER A 20 4.99 5.42 -26.10
CA SER A 20 5.04 3.98 -25.88
C SER A 20 5.33 3.57 -24.41
N ASN A 21 5.17 4.49 -23.46
CA ASN A 21 5.31 4.16 -22.04
C ASN A 21 4.07 3.43 -21.52
N PHE A 22 4.29 2.45 -20.65
CA PHE A 22 3.20 1.83 -19.90
C PHE A 22 2.70 2.78 -18.84
N MET A 23 1.38 2.84 -18.69
CA MET A 23 0.66 3.64 -17.69
C MET A 23 -0.32 2.75 -16.95
N MET A 24 -0.54 3.05 -15.68
CA MET A 24 -1.48 2.34 -14.84
C MET A 24 -2.55 3.31 -14.36
N VAL A 25 -3.81 2.97 -14.60
CA VAL A 25 -4.95 3.70 -14.05
C VAL A 25 -5.39 2.99 -12.78
N MET A 26 -5.32 3.72 -11.67
CA MET A 26 -5.60 3.20 -10.33
C MET A 26 -6.69 4.01 -9.66
N GLU A 27 -7.26 3.45 -8.61
CA GLU A 27 -8.21 4.15 -7.76
C GLU A 27 -7.61 5.42 -7.16
N TYR A 28 -8.35 6.52 -7.20
CA TYR A 28 -7.93 7.76 -6.59
C TYR A 28 -8.13 7.68 -5.07
N ALA A 29 -7.07 7.96 -4.30
CA ALA A 29 -7.17 8.18 -2.86
C ALA A 29 -7.17 9.69 -2.62
N LYS A 30 -8.29 10.21 -2.09
CA LYS A 30 -8.49 11.65 -1.90
C LYS A 30 -7.61 12.26 -0.80
N ASN A 31 -7.30 11.47 0.22
CA ASN A 31 -6.47 11.91 1.34
C ASN A 31 -4.99 11.59 1.08
N SER A 32 -4.13 12.14 1.93
CA SER A 32 -2.69 11.95 1.89
C SER A 32 -2.27 10.53 2.30
N ASN A 33 -0.97 10.22 2.18
CA ASN A 33 -0.45 8.99 2.75
C ASN A 33 -0.51 9.02 4.29
N LEU A 34 -0.43 7.85 4.90
CA LEU A 34 -0.56 7.68 6.34
C LEU A 34 0.47 8.50 7.11
N ARG A 35 1.71 8.58 6.60
CA ARG A 35 2.77 9.42 7.20
C ARG A 35 2.33 10.87 7.34
N GLN A 36 1.81 11.44 6.26
CA GLN A 36 1.32 12.82 6.23
C GLN A 36 0.10 12.99 7.13
N THR A 37 -0.88 12.09 7.03
CA THR A 37 -2.09 12.08 7.87
C THR A 37 -1.76 12.10 9.36
N LEU A 38 -0.83 11.24 9.80
CA LEU A 38 -0.41 11.18 11.21
C LEU A 38 0.41 12.41 11.63
N ASN A 39 1.15 13.03 10.71
CA ASN A 39 1.92 14.23 11.04
C ASN A 39 1.04 15.49 11.13
N SER A 40 0.01 15.62 10.29
CA SER A 40 -0.87 16.80 10.28
C SER A 40 -2.01 16.71 11.28
N ASP A 41 -2.64 15.54 11.41
CA ASP A 41 -3.99 15.44 11.96
C ASP A 41 -4.10 14.48 13.16
N PHE A 42 -3.00 13.91 13.67
CA PHE A 42 -3.09 12.86 14.69
C PHE A 42 -3.89 13.24 15.95
N ASN A 43 -3.82 14.51 16.36
CA ASN A 43 -4.57 15.01 17.52
C ASN A 43 -6.04 15.33 17.20
N SER A 44 -6.36 15.63 15.94
CA SER A 44 -7.75 15.89 15.50
C SER A 44 -8.48 14.60 15.12
N LEU A 45 -7.76 13.52 14.80
CA LEU A 45 -8.34 12.20 14.52
C LEU A 45 -8.96 11.59 15.78
N SER A 46 -10.23 11.21 15.66
CA SER A 46 -10.91 10.44 16.70
C SER A 46 -10.28 9.05 16.86
N TRP A 47 -10.53 8.39 18.00
CA TRP A 47 -10.17 6.98 18.17
C TRP A 47 -10.79 6.08 17.09
N TRP A 48 -11.99 6.42 16.61
CA TRP A 48 -12.61 5.73 15.50
C TRP A 48 -11.78 5.86 14.21
N ASN A 49 -11.32 7.08 13.88
CA ASN A 49 -10.45 7.27 12.72
C ASN A 49 -9.10 6.58 12.89
N LYS A 50 -8.55 6.50 14.11
CA LYS A 50 -7.30 5.76 14.38
C LYS A 50 -7.48 4.25 14.22
N ASN A 51 -8.70 3.73 14.34
CA ASN A 51 -9.00 2.32 14.21
C ASN A 51 -8.75 1.78 12.78
N ILE A 52 -8.69 2.65 11.76
CA ILE A 52 -8.38 2.25 10.38
C ILE A 52 -6.98 1.66 10.22
N LEU A 53 -6.08 1.89 11.19
CA LEU A 53 -4.76 1.26 11.22
C LEU A 53 -4.84 -0.27 11.26
N ARG A 54 -5.97 -0.83 11.71
CA ARG A 54 -6.24 -2.28 11.64
C ARG A 54 -6.29 -2.83 10.22
N ASP A 55 -6.52 -1.98 9.21
CA ASP A 55 -6.61 -2.40 7.79
C ASP A 55 -5.24 -2.73 7.20
N ILE A 56 -4.19 -2.17 7.78
CA ILE A 56 -2.80 -2.34 7.35
C ILE A 56 -2.36 -3.82 7.35
N PRO A 57 -2.52 -4.59 8.46
CA PRO A 57 -2.17 -6.01 8.46
C PRO A 57 -3.01 -6.82 7.47
N TYR A 58 -4.27 -6.45 7.19
CA TYR A 58 -5.06 -7.14 6.17
C TYR A 58 -4.52 -6.89 4.76
N GLY A 59 -4.07 -5.67 4.44
CA GLY A 59 -3.40 -5.38 3.17
C GLY A 59 -2.12 -6.20 2.98
N LEU A 60 -1.29 -6.29 4.03
CA LEU A 60 -0.09 -7.14 4.02
C LEU A 60 -0.42 -8.63 3.88
N LEU A 61 -1.40 -9.13 4.63
CA LEU A 61 -1.85 -10.52 4.55
C LEU A 61 -2.22 -10.89 3.11
N MET A 62 -2.95 -10.03 2.41
CA MET A 62 -3.35 -10.27 1.03
C MET A 62 -2.17 -10.32 0.03
N ILE A 63 -1.06 -9.63 0.33
CA ILE A 63 0.19 -9.75 -0.44
C ILE A 63 0.85 -11.10 -0.13
N HIS A 64 0.95 -11.46 1.15
CA HIS A 64 1.57 -12.70 1.60
C HIS A 64 0.81 -13.95 1.13
N GLU A 65 -0.53 -13.92 1.06
CA GLU A 65 -1.36 -14.98 0.48
C GLU A 65 -1.07 -15.23 -1.01
N LYS A 66 -0.45 -14.27 -1.71
CA LYS A 66 0.04 -14.45 -3.08
C LYS A 66 1.49 -14.94 -3.14
N VAL A 67 2.07 -15.34 -2.01
CA VAL A 67 3.46 -15.76 -1.87
C VAL A 67 4.42 -14.64 -2.31
N LEU A 68 3.99 -13.39 -2.12
CA LEU A 68 4.76 -12.19 -2.41
C LEU A 68 5.15 -11.48 -1.11
N THR A 69 6.18 -10.65 -1.21
CA THR A 69 6.61 -9.67 -0.21
C THR A 69 6.55 -8.30 -0.84
N HIS A 70 6.12 -7.27 -0.11
CA HIS A 70 5.94 -5.92 -0.66
C HIS A 70 7.25 -5.22 -1.04
N GLN A 71 8.34 -5.50 -0.31
CA GLN A 71 9.70 -4.93 -0.45
C GLN A 71 9.88 -3.43 -0.16
N ASP A 72 8.82 -2.63 -0.19
CA ASP A 72 8.86 -1.18 0.11
C ASP A 72 7.70 -0.77 1.01
N PHE A 73 7.50 -1.53 2.08
CA PHE A 73 6.38 -1.31 2.97
C PHE A 73 6.72 -0.30 4.07
N HIS A 74 6.10 0.87 3.99
CA HIS A 74 6.23 1.94 4.98
C HIS A 74 5.00 2.87 4.95
N SER A 75 4.86 3.78 5.93
CA SER A 75 3.72 4.69 6.05
C SER A 75 3.49 5.66 4.87
N GLY A 76 4.49 5.85 3.99
CA GLY A 76 4.31 6.58 2.74
C GLY A 76 3.56 5.81 1.64
N ASN A 77 3.56 4.48 1.72
CA ASN A 77 2.92 3.57 0.75
C ASN A 77 1.61 2.99 1.31
N ILE A 78 1.05 3.69 2.30
CA ILE A 78 -0.27 3.43 2.85
C ILE A 78 -1.08 4.69 2.61
N LEU A 79 -2.22 4.58 1.93
CA LEU A 79 -3.09 5.71 1.62
C LEU A 79 -4.32 5.68 2.51
N SER A 80 -4.70 6.85 3.03
CA SER A 80 -5.96 7.03 3.73
C SER A 80 -7.09 7.22 2.71
N LYS A 81 -8.21 6.52 2.87
CA LYS A 81 -9.44 6.77 2.10
C LYS A 81 -10.16 8.01 2.59
N GLU A 82 -11.12 8.48 1.80
CA GLU A 82 -11.98 9.62 2.15
C GLU A 82 -12.62 9.43 3.53
N ASN A 83 -12.79 10.50 4.30
CA ASN A 83 -13.30 10.48 5.67
C ASN A 83 -12.50 9.66 6.70
N TYR A 84 -11.29 9.19 6.37
CA TYR A 84 -10.46 8.35 7.25
C TYR A 84 -11.24 7.13 7.74
N ASP A 85 -11.94 6.45 6.82
CA ASP A 85 -12.73 5.25 7.10
C ASP A 85 -11.96 3.95 6.82
N ARG A 86 -10.86 4.04 6.06
CA ARG A 86 -10.01 2.90 5.69
C ARG A 86 -8.58 3.32 5.33
N CYS A 87 -7.63 2.41 5.59
CA CYS A 87 -6.29 2.46 5.01
C CYS A 87 -6.12 1.38 3.92
N ILE A 88 -5.40 1.73 2.85
CA ILE A 88 -5.06 0.80 1.77
C ILE A 88 -3.55 0.80 1.50
N VAL A 89 -3.01 -0.38 1.21
CA VAL A 89 -1.61 -0.56 0.79
C VAL A 89 -1.48 -0.27 -0.70
N THR A 90 -0.47 0.49 -1.11
CA THR A 90 -0.19 0.87 -2.49
C THR A 90 1.27 0.57 -2.86
N ASP A 91 1.67 0.94 -4.08
CA ASP A 91 3.04 0.80 -4.61
C ASP A 91 3.55 -0.66 -4.60
N LEU A 92 2.89 -1.48 -5.40
CA LEU A 92 3.24 -2.90 -5.54
C LEU A 92 4.37 -3.14 -6.55
N GLY A 93 5.01 -2.08 -7.07
CA GLY A 93 5.97 -2.17 -8.17
C GLY A 93 7.24 -2.96 -7.82
N LEU A 94 7.54 -3.07 -6.52
CA LEU A 94 8.69 -3.80 -6.00
C LEU A 94 8.31 -5.16 -5.39
N CYS A 95 7.05 -5.59 -5.48
CA CYS A 95 6.63 -6.87 -4.92
C CYS A 95 7.43 -8.04 -5.52
N LYS A 96 7.94 -8.92 -4.67
CA LYS A 96 8.75 -10.09 -5.08
C LYS A 96 8.30 -11.38 -4.40
N PRO A 97 8.44 -12.55 -5.06
CA PRO A 97 8.24 -13.84 -4.43
C PRO A 97 9.07 -13.98 -3.14
N VAL A 98 8.48 -14.60 -2.12
CA VAL A 98 9.14 -14.80 -0.80
C VAL A 98 10.50 -15.49 -0.91
N ASN A 99 10.66 -16.37 -1.91
CA ASN A 99 11.87 -17.18 -2.10
C ASN A 99 12.91 -16.52 -3.01
N GLU A 100 12.60 -15.35 -3.59
CA GLU A 100 13.57 -14.60 -4.37
C GLU A 100 14.58 -13.99 -3.38
N LYS A 101 15.82 -14.50 -3.39
CA LYS A 101 16.89 -14.05 -2.48
C LYS A 101 17.10 -12.55 -2.67
N SER A 102 16.56 -11.74 -1.76
CA SER A 102 17.04 -10.38 -1.60
C SER A 102 18.45 -10.47 -1.03
N GLU A 103 19.48 -10.14 -1.82
CA GLU A 103 20.87 -10.07 -1.33
C GLU A 103 21.04 -9.10 -0.14
N LYS A 104 20.00 -8.32 0.19
CA LYS A 104 20.06 -7.19 1.11
C LYS A 104 19.50 -7.41 2.53
N TYR A 105 18.75 -8.48 2.82
CA TYR A 105 18.03 -8.56 4.12
C TYR A 105 18.25 -9.91 4.84
N LYS A 106 19.38 -10.02 5.54
CA LYS A 106 19.48 -10.93 6.69
C LYS A 106 18.73 -10.27 7.86
N LYS A 107 17.65 -10.92 8.31
CA LYS A 107 16.84 -10.57 9.50
C LYS A 107 16.14 -9.21 9.43
N ASN A 108 14.96 -9.16 8.84
CA ASN A 108 13.87 -8.31 9.31
C ASN A 108 12.57 -9.07 9.07
N VAL A 109 11.57 -8.89 9.94
CA VAL A 109 10.22 -9.47 9.77
C VAL A 109 9.77 -9.19 8.34
N TYR A 110 9.41 -10.24 7.60
CA TYR A 110 9.06 -10.15 6.18
C TYR A 110 8.00 -9.05 5.99
N GLY A 111 8.40 -7.94 5.35
CA GLY A 111 7.48 -6.85 5.00
C GLY A 111 7.51 -5.61 5.90
N VAL A 112 8.52 -5.36 6.75
CA VAL A 112 8.70 -4.05 7.40
C VAL A 112 10.14 -3.57 7.18
N SER A 113 10.32 -2.47 6.43
CA SER A 113 11.57 -1.70 6.45
C SER A 113 11.41 -0.57 7.45
N LEU A 114 12.31 -0.51 8.45
CA LEU A 114 12.47 0.63 9.36
C LEU A 114 13.00 1.85 8.61
#